data_AF-A0A9P0LMF4-F1
#
_entry.id   AF-A0A9P0LMF4-F1
#
_cell.length_a   1.000
_cell.length_b   1.000
_cell.length_c   1.000
_cell.angle_alpha   90.00
_cell.angle_beta   90.00
_cell.angle_gamma   90.00
#
_symmetry.space_group_name_H-M   'P 1'
#
loop_
_entity.id
_entity.type
_entity.pdbx_description
1 polymer ?
#
loop_
_entity_poly.entity_id
_entity_poly.type
_entity_poly.pdbx_seq_one_letter_code
_entity_poly.pdbx_strand_id
1 'polypeptide(L)'
;MMGANNSLASRLKEKCPNLFLMKCICHSFHLCASYACEKLPNDVEQLAKDVYNFFSNSSKRIDQYKEFQEFANVFPYKILHPSQEMAFPRIGYQKIDFTI
;
A
#
# COMPACT_ATOMS: atom_id res chain seq x y z
N MET A 1 -0.61 -2.41 13.65
CA MET A 1 0.23 -3.06 14.67
C MET A 1 -0.02 -2.49 16.07
N MET A 2 -0.92 -3.13 16.82
CA MET A 2 -1.01 -3.04 18.28
C MET A 2 -1.46 -4.43 18.76
N GLY A 3 -0.51 -5.23 19.24
CA GLY A 3 -0.82 -6.57 19.74
C GLY A 3 -1.76 -6.50 20.94
N ALA A 4 -2.62 -7.50 21.10
CA ALA A 4 -3.49 -7.60 22.27
C ALA A 4 -2.68 -7.67 23.57
N ASN A 5 -1.54 -8.36 23.52
CA ASN A 5 -0.64 -8.57 24.66
C ASN A 5 0.62 -7.73 24.53
N ASN A 6 1.07 -7.14 25.64
CA ASN A 6 2.36 -6.45 25.77
C ASN A 6 2.60 -5.32 24.73
N SER A 7 1.53 -4.72 24.20
CA SER A 7 1.67 -3.53 23.36
C SER A 7 1.75 -2.27 24.20
N LEU A 8 2.26 -1.18 23.59
CA LEU A 8 2.22 0.15 24.19
C LEU A 8 0.81 0.52 24.65
N ALA A 9 -0.21 0.22 23.85
CA ALA A 9 -1.59 0.50 24.20
C ALA A 9 -2.08 -0.33 25.38
N SER A 10 -1.73 -1.62 25.46
CA SER A 10 -2.09 -2.47 26.60
C SER A 10 -1.46 -1.93 27.90
N ARG A 11 -0.18 -1.54 27.85
CA ARG A 11 0.55 -0.98 29.01
C ARG A 11 0.07 0.42 29.42
N LEU A 12 -0.33 1.24 28.46
CA LEU A 12 -0.90 2.55 28.75
C LEU A 12 -2.32 2.44 29.35
N LYS A 13 -3.12 1.46 28.92
CA LYS A 13 -4.42 1.17 29.54
C LYS A 13 -4.29 0.68 30.99
N GLU A 14 -3.26 -0.09 31.32
CA GLU A 14 -2.98 -0.50 32.71
C GLU A 14 -2.75 0.70 33.64
N LYS A 15 -2.08 1.76 33.15
CA LYS A 15 -1.80 2.97 33.94
C LYS A 15 -2.92 4.02 33.87
N CYS A 16 -3.64 4.07 32.76
CA CYS A 16 -4.72 5.01 32.51
C CYS A 16 -5.96 4.26 31.99
N PRO A 17 -6.87 3.82 32.86
CA PRO A 17 -8.03 3.00 32.45
C PRO A 17 -9.01 3.76 31.55
N ASN A 18 -9.04 5.09 31.63
CA ASN A 18 -9.89 5.96 30.80
C ASN A 18 -9.28 6.30 29.43
N LEU A 19 -8.16 5.68 29.06
CA LEU A 19 -7.49 5.94 27.80
C LEU A 19 -8.31 5.38 26.62
N PHE A 20 -8.82 6.28 25.79
CA PHE A 20 -9.44 5.93 24.52
C PHE A 20 -8.36 5.68 23.46
N LEU A 21 -8.39 4.49 22.86
CA LEU A 21 -7.46 4.11 21.79
C LEU A 21 -8.17 4.18 20.44
N MET A 22 -7.87 5.21 19.66
CA MET A 22 -8.33 5.32 18.28
C MET A 22 -7.34 4.62 17.34
N LYS A 23 -7.77 3.55 16.67
CA LYS A 23 -6.97 2.90 15.63
C LYS A 23 -6.95 3.78 14.37
N CYS A 24 -5.84 3.78 13.65
CA CYS A 24 -5.71 4.52 12.40
C CYS A 24 -6.57 3.88 11.31
N ILE A 25 -7.50 4.65 10.74
CA ILE A 25 -8.33 4.20 9.61
C ILE A 25 -7.47 3.88 8.37
N CYS A 26 -6.39 4.63 8.15
CA CYS A 26 -5.48 4.41 7.01
C CYS A 26 -4.82 3.03 7.09
N HIS A 27 -4.50 2.56 8.30
CA HIS A 27 -3.97 1.21 8.48
C HIS A 27 -5.01 0.13 8.16
N SER A 28 -6.27 0.37 8.50
CA SER A 28 -7.36 -0.55 8.17
C SER A 28 -7.57 -0.63 6.65
N PHE A 29 -7.61 0.53 5.97
CA PHE A 29 -7.67 0.58 4.51
C PHE A 29 -6.46 -0.08 3.85
N HIS A 30 -5.26 0.13 4.40
CA HIS A 30 -4.04 -0.51 3.92
C HIS A 30 -4.13 -2.04 3.97
N LEU A 31 -4.62 -2.59 5.08
CA LEU A 31 -4.84 -4.04 5.22
C LEU A 31 -5.88 -4.55 4.22
N CYS A 32 -7.01 -3.85 4.09
CA CYS A 32 -8.04 -4.21 3.10
C CYS A 32 -7.48 -4.26 1.67
N ALA A 33 -6.70 -3.23 1.27
CA ALA A 33 -6.09 -3.18 -0.05
C ALA A 33 -5.06 -4.30 -0.25
N SER A 34 -4.22 -4.57 0.76
CA SER A 34 -3.25 -5.67 0.72
C SER A 34 -3.93 -7.03 0.50
N TYR A 35 -4.98 -7.35 1.28
CA TYR A 35 -5.73 -8.59 1.11
C TYR A 35 -6.47 -8.68 -0.24
N ALA A 36 -6.95 -7.56 -0.77
CA ALA A 36 -7.54 -7.52 -2.11
C ALA A 36 -6.47 -7.82 -3.18
N CYS A 37 -5.27 -7.26 -3.05
CA CYS A 37 -4.16 -7.53 -3.95
C CYS A 37 -3.70 -9.00 -3.93
N GLU A 38 -3.78 -9.69 -2.78
CA GLU A 38 -3.49 -11.13 -2.73
C GLU A 38 -4.42 -11.99 -3.61
N LYS A 39 -5.64 -11.49 -3.89
CA LYS A 39 -6.61 -12.16 -4.77
C LYS A 39 -6.36 -11.87 -6.25
N LEU A 40 -5.55 -10.85 -6.57
CA LEU A 40 -5.18 -10.57 -7.95
C LEU A 40 -4.16 -11.60 -8.47
N PRO A 41 -4.18 -11.88 -9.79
CA PRO A 41 -3.11 -12.65 -10.43
C PRO A 41 -1.77 -11.92 -10.29
N ASN A 42 -0.70 -12.68 -10.03
CA ASN A 42 0.66 -12.13 -9.90
C ASN A 42 1.09 -11.33 -11.13
N ASP A 43 0.64 -11.74 -12.32
CA ASP A 43 1.03 -11.10 -13.59
C ASP A 43 0.59 -9.63 -13.65
N VAL A 44 -0.56 -9.29 -13.05
CA VAL A 44 -1.07 -7.91 -13.02
C VAL A 44 -0.20 -7.04 -12.13
N GLU A 45 0.19 -7.57 -10.97
CA GLU A 45 1.08 -6.88 -10.03
C GLU A 45 2.48 -6.69 -10.62
N GLN A 46 3.00 -7.73 -11.28
CA GLN A 46 4.30 -7.69 -11.94
C GLN A 46 4.30 -6.68 -13.10
N LEU A 47 3.25 -6.66 -13.92
CA LEU A 47 3.11 -5.69 -15.00
C LEU A 47 3.16 -4.24 -14.48
N ALA A 48 2.43 -3.95 -13.39
CA ALA A 48 2.44 -2.62 -12.79
C ALA A 48 3.85 -2.21 -12.31
N LYS A 49 4.59 -3.15 -11.69
CA LYS A 49 5.98 -2.95 -11.27
C LYS A 49 6.91 -2.74 -12.46
N ASP A 50 6.77 -3.54 -13.51
CA ASP A 50 7.62 -3.47 -14.70
C ASP A 50 7.43 -2.16 -15.46
N VAL A 51 6.19 -1.69 -15.60
CA VAL A 51 5.90 -0.37 -16.18
C VAL A 51 6.58 0.72 -15.37
N TYR A 52 6.43 0.72 -14.04
CA TYR A 52 7.10 1.71 -13.19
C TYR A 52 8.63 1.67 -13.36
N ASN A 53 9.22 0.48 -13.25
CA ASN A 53 10.67 0.27 -13.34
C ASN A 53 11.23 0.69 -14.70
N PHE A 54 10.49 0.45 -15.78
CA PHE A 54 10.89 0.89 -17.10
C PHE A 54 11.09 2.41 -17.14
N PHE A 55 10.13 3.19 -16.64
CA PHE A 55 10.23 4.65 -16.67
C PHE A 55 11.15 5.23 -15.58
N SER A 56 11.15 4.67 -14.36
CA SER A 56 11.95 5.19 -13.24
C SER A 56 13.46 5.16 -13.51
N ASN A 57 13.91 4.19 -14.30
CA ASN A 57 15.34 3.98 -14.58
C ASN A 57 15.92 4.95 -15.61
N SER A 58 15.13 5.84 -16.24
CA SER A 58 15.66 6.77 -17.23
C SER A 58 14.85 8.07 -17.28
N SER A 59 15.49 9.19 -16.98
CA SER A 59 14.92 10.53 -17.16
C SER A 59 14.50 10.77 -18.61
N LYS A 60 15.30 10.32 -19.59
CA LYS A 60 14.97 10.40 -21.02
C LYS A 60 13.63 9.77 -21.34
N ARG A 61 13.34 8.58 -20.78
CA ARG A 61 12.05 7.89 -21.03
C ARG A 61 10.87 8.64 -20.40
N ILE A 62 11.07 9.28 -19.26
CA ILE A 62 10.04 10.12 -18.62
C ILE A 62 9.73 11.34 -19.47
N ASP A 63 10.75 11.98 -20.06
CA ASP A 63 10.53 13.16 -20.91
C ASP A 63 9.88 12.77 -22.24
N GLN A 64 10.32 11.67 -22.87
CA GLN A 64 9.65 11.11 -24.05
C GLN A 64 8.19 10.73 -23.78
N TYR A 65 7.87 10.26 -22.57
CA TYR A 65 6.49 9.96 -22.18
C TYR A 65 5.62 11.22 -22.12
N LYS A 66 6.16 12.34 -21.63
CA LYS A 66 5.45 13.63 -21.64
C LYS A 66 5.20 14.12 -23.06
N GLU A 67 6.21 14.07 -23.93
CA GLU A 67 6.08 14.43 -25.35
C GLU A 67 5.02 13.57 -26.04
N PHE A 68 4.99 12.27 -25.74
CA PHE A 68 3.98 11.37 -26.29
C PHE A 68 2.56 11.69 -25.79
N GLN A 69 2.40 12.06 -24.51
CA GLN A 69 1.10 12.49 -23.97
C GLN A 69 0.59 13.75 -24.67
N GLU A 70 1.47 14.72 -24.93
CA GLU A 70 1.14 15.94 -25.66
C GLU A 70 0.78 15.64 -27.12
N PHE A 71 1.58 14.80 -27.80
CA PHE A 71 1.30 14.35 -29.16
C PHE A 71 -0.05 13.63 -29.29
N ALA A 72 -0.37 12.76 -28.32
CA ALA A 72 -1.64 12.03 -28.28
C ALA A 72 -2.81 12.89 -27.78
N ASN A 73 -2.57 14.16 -27.41
CA ASN A 73 -3.54 15.09 -26.83
C ASN A 73 -4.31 14.49 -25.63
N VAL A 74 -3.58 13.81 -24.75
CA VAL A 74 -4.13 13.24 -23.51
C VAL A 74 -3.70 14.06 -22.30
N PHE A 75 -4.46 13.94 -21.20
CA PHE A 75 -4.11 14.60 -19.96
C PHE A 75 -2.72 14.15 -19.47
N PRO A 76 -1.87 15.06 -18.96
CA PRO A 76 -0.54 14.69 -18.47
C PRO A 76 -0.65 13.87 -17.18
N TYR A 77 -0.42 12.56 -17.30
CA TYR A 77 -0.40 11.64 -16.16
C TYR A 77 1.02 11.42 -15.65
N LYS A 78 1.17 11.43 -14.32
CA LYS A 78 2.40 11.05 -13.66
C LYS A 78 2.36 9.56 -13.31
N ILE A 79 3.44 8.85 -13.64
CA ILE A 79 3.63 7.46 -13.20
C ILE A 79 3.93 7.48 -11.69
N LEU A 80 3.07 6.81 -10.92
CA LEU A 80 3.16 6.77 -9.46
C LEU A 80 4.11 5.66 -9.00
N HIS A 81 4.84 5.91 -7.92
CA HIS A 81 5.66 4.90 -7.27
C HIS A 81 4.77 3.80 -6.66
N PRO A 82 5.05 2.51 -6.92
CA PRO A 82 4.29 1.42 -6.32
C PRO A 82 4.48 1.41 -4.80
N SER A 83 3.40 1.21 -4.05
CA SER A 83 3.49 1.06 -2.59
C SER A 83 4.41 -0.11 -2.22
N GLN A 84 5.28 0.08 -1.22
CA GLN A 84 6.25 -0.93 -0.77
C GLN A 84 5.60 -2.26 -0.35
N GLU A 85 4.33 -2.21 0.05
CA GLU A 85 3.62 -3.35 0.66
C GLU A 85 2.85 -4.21 -0.35
N MET A 86 2.85 -3.87 -1.64
CA MET A 86 2.36 -4.82 -2.67
C MET A 86 3.20 -6.10 -2.70
N ALA A 87 4.43 -6.08 -2.19
CA ALA A 87 5.39 -7.19 -2.25
C ALA A 87 5.50 -8.03 -0.97
N PHE A 88 4.61 -7.90 0.03
CA PHE A 88 4.71 -8.76 1.21
C PHE A 88 4.49 -10.23 0.77
N PRO A 89 5.38 -11.17 1.15
CA PRO A 89 5.22 -12.56 0.78
C PRO A 89 3.89 -13.06 1.36
N ARG A 90 3.16 -13.85 0.55
CA ARG A 90 1.88 -14.53 0.87
C ARG A 90 2.03 -15.54 2.03
N ILE A 91 2.65 -15.15 3.13
CA ILE A 91 2.82 -15.95 4.33
C ILE A 91 1.62 -15.61 5.20
N GLY A 92 0.76 -16.61 5.39
CA GLY A 92 -0.57 -16.44 5.98
C GLY A 92 -0.56 -15.60 7.25
N TYR A 93 -1.09 -14.38 7.16
CA TYR A 93 -1.45 -13.61 8.33
C TYR A 93 -2.87 -14.03 8.73
N GLN A 94 -2.95 -14.57 9.95
CA GLN A 94 -4.16 -14.97 10.64
C GLN A 94 -5.17 -13.82 10.59
N LYS A 95 -6.40 -14.12 10.12
CA LYS A 95 -7.54 -13.19 10.07
C LYS A 95 -7.56 -12.35 11.34
N ILE A 96 -7.25 -11.06 11.22
CA ILE A 96 -7.54 -10.10 12.27
C ILE A 96 -9.00 -9.75 12.04
N ASP A 97 -9.90 -10.34 12.82
CA ASP A 97 -11.32 -10.02 12.76
C ASP A 97 -11.49 -8.52 13.01
N PHE A 98 -11.76 -7.79 11.93
CA PHE A 98 -12.21 -6.41 11.96
C PHE A 98 -13.68 -6.40 12.39
N THR A 99 -13.93 -6.66 13.67
CA THR A 99 -15.14 -6.15 14.31
C THR A 99 -14.82 -4.71 14.70
N ILE A 100 -15.49 -3.78 14.01
CA ILE A 100 -15.51 -2.35 14.34
C ILE A 100 -16.24 -2.15 15.66
#